data_AF-A0A9Q0Y852-F1
#
_entry.id   AF-A0A9Q0Y852-F1
#
_cell.length_a   1.000
_cell.length_b   1.000
_cell.length_c   1.000
_cell.angle_alpha   90.00
_cell.angle_beta   90.00
_cell.angle_gamma   90.00
#
_symmetry.space_group_name_H-M   'P 1'
#
loop_
_entity.id
_entity.type
_entity.pdbx_description
1 polymer ?
#
loop_
_entity_poly.entity_id
_entity_poly.type
_entity_poly.pdbx_seq_one_letter_code
_entity_poly.pdbx_strand_id
1 'polypeptide(L)'
;MELDSLDRKTRKLMTIHYALRPRSDVDRLYLPRKLDGRGLLQVKQTVEEEKHALADYVKNSTETSLLEVKNREVFKVKQTKGQYRKTTMQIRADSWHNKALHGQFLEKIKGKVDEEKTWLWLTKGTLKKETEALIFAVQEQAIRKNAVKARIEKSAESPTCDSRVTEKQLENITRYQDLKIELQRLWHKLVQVVPVIIGTLGAVLKELSKYLEEIGVDKVTISQLQKAALLGSAHIIY
;
A
#
# COMPACT_ATOMS: atom_id res chain seq x y z
N MET A 1 3.97 19.20 22.20
CA MET A 1 5.39 18.87 22.45
C MET A 1 5.54 17.44 22.96
N GLU A 2 4.73 17.01 23.95
CA GLU A 2 4.79 15.64 24.49
C GLU A 2 4.24 14.56 23.54
N LEU A 3 3.06 14.76 22.95
CA LEU A 3 2.45 13.75 22.04
C LEU A 3 3.31 13.49 20.80
N ASP A 4 3.87 14.55 20.20
CA ASP A 4 4.79 14.42 19.06
C ASP A 4 6.09 13.69 19.45
N SER A 5 6.53 13.82 20.71
CA SER A 5 7.71 13.10 21.23
C SER A 5 7.44 11.59 21.32
N LEU A 6 6.23 11.21 21.74
CA LEU A 6 5.82 9.81 21.82
C LEU A 6 5.78 9.17 20.42
N ASP A 7 5.16 9.83 19.43
CA ASP A 7 5.14 9.37 18.04
C ASP A 7 6.58 9.19 17.47
N ARG A 8 7.50 10.11 17.80
CA ARG A 8 8.92 9.99 17.40
C ARG A 8 9.59 8.77 18.04
N LYS A 9 9.36 8.53 19.34
CA LYS A 9 9.90 7.36 20.05
C LYS A 9 9.37 6.06 19.44
N THR A 10 8.07 5.99 19.14
CA THR A 10 7.46 4.84 18.46
C THR A 10 8.16 4.54 17.13
N ARG A 11 8.33 5.55 16.26
CA ARG A 11 9.04 5.36 14.97
C ARG A 11 10.51 4.98 15.14
N LYS A 12 11.20 5.52 16.15
CA LYS A 12 12.58 5.13 16.48
C LYS A 12 12.64 3.65 16.85
N LEU A 13 11.73 3.18 17.70
CA LEU A 13 11.64 1.78 18.10
C LEU A 13 11.33 0.87 16.91
N MET A 14 10.39 1.26 16.04
CA MET A 14 10.11 0.53 14.79
C MET A 14 11.33 0.45 13.87
N THR A 15 12.14 1.52 13.81
CA THR A 15 13.36 1.55 13.01
C THR A 15 14.42 0.60 13.55
N ILE A 16 14.60 0.58 14.89
CA ILE A 16 15.53 -0.35 15.57
C ILE A 16 15.14 -1.80 15.30
N HIS A 17 13.85 -2.12 15.29
CA HIS A 17 13.34 -3.46 15.02
C HIS A 17 12.98 -3.72 13.56
N TYR A 18 13.59 -2.99 12.62
CA TYR A 18 13.46 -3.20 11.17
C TYR A 18 12.04 -3.15 10.60
N ALA A 19 11.07 -2.63 11.36
CA ALA A 19 9.68 -2.47 10.96
C ALA A 19 9.41 -1.15 10.23
N LEU A 20 10.37 -0.23 10.20
CA LEU A 20 10.30 1.03 9.46
C LEU A 20 11.71 1.39 8.98
N ARG A 21 11.85 1.89 7.75
CA ARG A 21 13.15 2.39 7.28
C ARG A 21 13.27 3.89 7.60
N PRO A 22 14.48 4.41 7.88
CA PRO A 22 14.66 5.80 8.30
C PRO A 22 14.12 6.86 7.32
N ARG A 23 14.06 6.53 6.03
CA ARG A 23 13.59 7.43 4.96
C ARG A 23 12.18 7.11 4.47
N SER A 24 11.50 6.16 5.11
CA SER A 24 10.13 5.82 4.75
C SER A 24 9.15 6.95 5.06
N ASP A 25 8.04 6.94 4.35
CA ASP A 25 7.02 7.97 4.51
C ASP A 25 6.30 7.86 5.85
N VAL A 26 6.20 9.00 6.54
CA VAL A 26 5.51 9.10 7.83
C VAL A 26 4.00 9.12 7.67
N ASP A 27 3.47 9.81 6.65
CA ASP A 27 2.03 9.98 6.47
C ASP A 27 1.41 8.64 6.08
N ARG A 28 2.08 7.89 5.20
CA ARG A 28 1.71 6.53 4.82
C ARG A 28 1.72 5.55 5.99
N LEU A 29 2.63 5.71 6.94
CA LEU A 29 2.67 4.89 8.16
C LEU A 29 1.35 4.99 8.94
N TYR A 30 0.77 6.19 9.00
CA TYR A 30 -0.47 6.46 9.75
C TYR A 30 -1.75 6.36 8.90
N LEU A 31 -1.63 6.10 7.60
CA LEU A 31 -2.79 5.83 6.75
C LEU A 31 -3.34 4.43 7.02
N PRO A 32 -4.66 4.23 6.98
CA PRO A 32 -5.27 2.90 7.09
C PRO A 32 -4.79 1.94 5.99
N ARG A 33 -4.69 0.65 6.32
CA ARG A 33 -4.35 -0.41 5.33
C ARG A 33 -5.35 -0.53 4.19
N LYS A 34 -6.61 -0.13 4.41
CA LYS A 34 -7.65 -0.06 3.38
C LYS A 34 -7.45 1.11 2.40
N LEU A 35 -6.59 2.06 2.74
CA LEU A 35 -6.21 3.24 1.95
C LEU A 35 -4.70 3.19 1.67
N ASP A 36 -4.18 2.00 1.38
CA ASP A 36 -2.81 1.73 0.93
C ASP A 36 -1.68 2.15 1.89
N GLY A 37 -2.07 2.43 3.14
CA GLY A 37 -1.20 2.76 4.25
C GLY A 37 -0.78 1.56 5.09
N ARG A 38 -0.11 1.83 6.22
CA ARG A 38 0.41 0.78 7.12
C ARG A 38 -0.45 0.53 8.36
N GLY A 39 -1.40 1.41 8.64
CA GLY A 39 -2.44 1.25 9.67
C GLY A 39 -2.00 1.55 11.09
N LEU A 40 -0.87 2.23 11.31
CA LEU A 40 -0.50 2.67 12.65
C LEU A 40 -1.40 3.83 13.08
N LEU A 41 -1.86 3.85 14.33
CA LEU A 41 -2.58 5.00 14.87
C LEU A 41 -1.60 6.06 15.35
N GLN A 42 -1.79 7.31 14.90
CA GLN A 42 -1.00 8.43 15.39
C GLN A 42 -1.53 8.89 16.74
N VAL A 43 -0.68 8.94 17.77
CA VAL A 43 -1.13 9.27 19.14
C VAL A 43 -1.77 10.65 19.19
N LYS A 44 -1.13 11.66 18.57
CA LYS A 44 -1.65 13.02 18.52
C LYS A 44 -3.04 13.08 17.89
N GLN A 45 -3.24 12.35 16.79
CA GLN A 45 -4.52 12.33 16.11
C GLN A 45 -5.59 11.66 16.97
N THR A 46 -5.28 10.54 17.63
CA THR A 46 -6.22 9.86 18.51
C THR A 46 -6.69 10.79 19.64
N VAL A 47 -5.77 11.53 20.25
CA VAL A 47 -6.13 12.49 21.30
C VAL A 47 -7.02 13.62 20.77
N GLU A 48 -6.72 14.17 19.59
CA GLU A 48 -7.57 15.19 18.99
C GLU A 48 -8.95 14.64 18.59
N GLU A 49 -9.03 13.42 18.06
CA GLU A 49 -10.30 12.75 17.76
C GLU A 49 -11.15 12.55 19.02
N GLU A 50 -10.55 12.19 20.16
CA GLU A 50 -11.29 12.07 21.43
C GLU A 50 -11.72 13.42 22.01
N LYS A 51 -10.92 14.49 21.84
CA LYS A 51 -11.37 15.85 22.16
C LYS A 51 -12.61 16.25 21.36
N HIS A 52 -12.64 15.91 20.07
CA HIS A 52 -13.80 16.13 19.22
C HIS A 52 -15.00 15.30 19.67
N ALA A 53 -14.84 14.01 19.99
CA ALA A 53 -15.92 13.18 20.51
C ALA A 53 -16.49 13.70 21.82
N LEU A 54 -15.63 14.13 22.76
CA LEU A 54 -16.08 14.69 24.03
C LEU A 54 -16.84 16.01 23.83
N ALA A 55 -16.37 16.86 22.93
CA ALA A 55 -17.07 18.09 22.58
C ALA A 55 -18.46 17.80 21.95
N ASP A 56 -18.55 16.80 21.09
CA ASP A 56 -19.82 16.36 20.49
C ASP A 56 -20.75 15.77 21.56
N TYR A 57 -20.23 14.97 22.50
CA TYR A 57 -20.98 14.41 23.62
C TYR A 57 -21.56 15.50 24.54
N VAL A 58 -20.74 16.46 24.96
CA VAL A 58 -21.17 17.58 25.80
C VAL A 58 -22.22 18.45 25.11
N LYS A 59 -22.11 18.66 23.79
CA LYS A 59 -23.10 19.43 23.01
C LYS A 59 -24.48 18.78 23.00
N ASN A 60 -24.52 17.44 22.94
CA ASN A 60 -25.75 16.64 22.81
C ASN A 60 -26.34 16.20 24.16
N SER A 61 -25.62 16.37 25.26
CA SER A 61 -26.08 15.94 26.58
C SER A 61 -27.12 16.89 27.18
N THR A 62 -28.07 16.32 27.92
CA THR A 62 -29.12 17.02 28.67
C THR A 62 -28.79 17.15 30.16
N GLU A 63 -27.68 16.57 30.63
CA GLU A 63 -27.29 16.61 32.04
C GLU A 63 -26.92 18.02 32.49
N THR A 64 -27.41 18.43 33.65
CA THR A 64 -27.18 19.77 34.23
C THR A 64 -25.70 20.09 34.39
N SER A 65 -24.89 19.15 34.87
CA SER A 65 -23.45 19.33 35.03
C SER A 65 -22.72 19.55 33.69
N LEU A 66 -23.18 18.90 32.61
CA LEU A 66 -22.57 19.03 31.27
C LEU A 66 -23.04 20.31 30.56
N LEU A 67 -24.24 20.80 30.86
CA LEU A 67 -24.72 22.11 30.41
C LEU A 67 -23.87 23.25 30.98
N GLU A 68 -23.44 23.17 32.24
CA GLU A 68 -22.50 24.16 32.80
C GLU A 68 -21.14 24.13 32.07
N VAL A 69 -20.63 22.94 31.76
CA VAL A 69 -19.37 22.78 31.00
C VAL A 69 -19.51 23.35 29.58
N LYS A 70 -20.68 23.18 28.95
CA LYS A 70 -21.01 23.80 27.65
C LYS A 70 -20.99 25.33 27.74
N ASN A 71 -21.58 25.90 28.78
CA ASN A 71 -21.62 27.36 28.99
C ASN A 71 -20.24 27.97 29.25
N ARG A 72 -19.28 27.19 29.76
CA ARG A 72 -17.90 27.62 29.99
C ARG A 72 -17.01 27.58 28.73
N GLU A 73 -17.54 27.17 27.57
CA GLU A 73 -16.83 27.09 26.28
C GLU A 73 -15.45 26.41 26.34
N VAL A 74 -15.31 25.37 27.17
CA VAL A 74 -14.02 24.69 27.42
C VAL A 74 -13.44 24.07 26.13
N PHE A 75 -14.31 23.69 25.19
CA PHE A 75 -13.94 23.05 23.93
C PHE A 75 -14.02 24.01 22.74
N LYS A 76 -12.85 24.41 22.22
CA LYS A 76 -12.74 25.21 20.98
C LYS A 76 -12.84 24.33 19.72
N VAL A 77 -13.92 23.56 19.61
CA VAL A 77 -14.09 22.54 18.57
C VAL A 77 -15.07 23.01 17.49
N LYS A 78 -14.55 23.25 16.28
CA LYS A 78 -15.31 23.73 15.10
C LYS A 78 -16.00 22.63 14.29
N GLN A 79 -15.57 21.37 14.45
CA GLN A 79 -16.03 20.25 13.61
C GLN A 79 -16.19 18.98 14.45
N THR A 80 -16.98 18.03 13.94
CA THR A 80 -17.22 16.73 14.59
C THR A 80 -16.02 15.79 14.47
N LYS A 81 -15.97 14.75 15.31
CA LYS A 81 -14.92 13.70 15.23
C LYS A 81 -14.82 13.09 13.84
N GLY A 82 -15.97 12.76 13.23
CA GLY A 82 -16.03 12.16 11.90
C GLY A 82 -15.46 13.07 10.80
N GLN A 83 -15.77 14.37 10.86
CA GLN A 83 -15.24 15.36 9.91
C GLN A 83 -13.74 15.54 10.07
N TYR A 84 -13.24 15.70 11.31
CA TYR A 84 -11.80 15.80 11.59
C TYR A 84 -11.02 14.60 11.07
N ARG A 85 -11.54 13.40 11.29
CA ARG A 85 -10.91 12.17 10.82
C ARG A 85 -10.83 12.14 9.29
N LYS A 86 -11.93 12.43 8.58
CA LYS A 86 -11.95 12.44 7.12
C LYS A 86 -10.98 13.46 6.52
N THR A 87 -10.98 14.70 7.01
CA THR A 87 -10.10 15.75 6.52
C THR A 87 -8.63 15.43 6.79
N THR A 88 -8.30 14.94 7.99
CA THR A 88 -6.93 14.53 8.33
C THR A 88 -6.43 13.39 7.46
N MET A 89 -7.27 12.37 7.18
CA MET A 89 -6.88 11.26 6.30
C MET A 89 -6.67 11.72 4.86
N GLN A 90 -7.51 12.61 4.35
CA GLN A 90 -7.35 13.17 3.02
C GLN A 90 -6.04 13.97 2.90
N ILE A 91 -5.77 14.87 3.85
CA ILE A 91 -4.54 15.67 3.88
C ILE A 91 -3.29 14.76 3.89
N ARG A 92 -3.31 13.68 4.67
CA ARG A 92 -2.19 12.73 4.69
C ARG A 92 -2.05 11.96 3.38
N ALA A 93 -3.16 11.51 2.81
CA ALA A 93 -3.15 10.86 1.51
C ALA A 93 -2.54 11.80 0.47
N ASP A 94 -3.04 13.03 0.36
CA ASP A 94 -2.55 14.02 -0.60
C ASP A 94 -1.06 14.35 -0.36
N SER A 95 -0.65 14.52 0.90
CA SER A 95 0.76 14.74 1.26
C SER A 95 1.66 13.61 0.77
N TRP A 96 1.24 12.35 0.95
CA TRP A 96 2.01 11.20 0.50
C TRP A 96 2.00 11.05 -1.04
N HIS A 97 0.83 11.15 -1.68
CA HIS A 97 0.68 10.98 -3.12
C HIS A 97 1.45 12.05 -3.91
N ASN A 98 1.47 13.29 -3.44
CA ASN A 98 2.11 14.41 -4.13
C ASN A 98 3.64 14.47 -3.91
N LYS A 99 4.23 13.60 -3.10
CA LYS A 99 5.69 13.58 -2.89
C LYS A 99 6.38 12.99 -4.13
N ALA A 100 7.29 13.77 -4.70
CA ALA A 100 7.98 13.45 -5.95
C ALA A 100 8.69 12.09 -5.99
N LEU A 101 9.12 11.51 -4.86
CA LEU A 101 9.73 10.17 -4.82
C LEU A 101 8.76 9.09 -4.30
N HIS A 102 7.97 9.42 -3.27
CA HIS A 102 7.13 8.45 -2.57
C HIS A 102 5.83 8.14 -3.32
N GLY A 103 5.33 9.07 -4.14
CA GLY A 103 4.13 8.92 -4.96
C GLY A 103 4.37 8.27 -6.34
N GLN A 104 5.62 8.25 -6.82
CA GLN A 104 5.95 7.73 -8.17
C GLN A 104 5.48 6.30 -8.42
N PHE A 105 5.51 5.44 -7.41
CA PHE A 105 5.03 4.08 -7.55
C PHE A 105 3.55 4.06 -7.93
N LEU A 106 2.73 4.84 -7.23
CA LEU A 106 1.28 4.94 -7.48
C LEU A 106 0.99 5.48 -8.87
N GLU A 107 1.65 6.57 -9.26
CA GLU A 107 1.47 7.18 -10.58
C GLU A 107 1.77 6.18 -11.71
N LYS A 108 2.81 5.37 -11.56
CA LYS A 108 3.26 4.46 -12.60
C LYS A 108 2.41 3.20 -12.73
N ILE A 109 1.79 2.73 -11.65
CA ILE A 109 0.88 1.57 -11.68
C ILE A 109 -0.56 1.98 -12.02
N LYS A 110 -0.93 3.25 -11.83
CA LYS A 110 -2.28 3.78 -12.04
C LYS A 110 -2.81 3.39 -13.42
N GLY A 111 -4.01 2.83 -13.46
CA GLY A 111 -4.69 2.40 -14.69
C GLY A 111 -4.18 1.10 -15.32
N LYS A 112 -2.99 0.60 -14.95
CA LYS A 112 -2.39 -0.65 -15.47
C LYS A 112 -2.73 -1.88 -14.64
N VAL A 113 -2.98 -1.68 -13.35
CA VAL A 113 -3.21 -2.74 -12.36
C VAL A 113 -4.64 -2.76 -11.87
N ASP A 114 -5.04 -3.87 -11.25
CA ASP A 114 -6.22 -3.95 -10.42
C ASP A 114 -5.93 -3.30 -9.07
N GLU A 115 -6.47 -2.10 -8.82
CA GLU A 115 -6.19 -1.31 -7.62
C GLU A 115 -6.64 -2.04 -6.35
N GLU A 116 -7.80 -2.68 -6.36
CA GLU A 116 -8.32 -3.40 -5.20
C GLU A 116 -7.47 -4.62 -4.87
N LYS A 117 -7.12 -5.42 -5.89
CA LYS A 117 -6.37 -6.67 -5.69
C LYS A 117 -4.90 -6.43 -5.38
N THR A 118 -4.32 -5.35 -5.90
CA THR A 118 -2.91 -4.97 -5.67
C THR A 118 -2.61 -4.80 -4.18
N TRP A 119 -3.58 -4.38 -3.38
CA TRP A 119 -3.39 -4.13 -1.94
C TRP A 119 -3.93 -5.23 -1.01
N LEU A 120 -4.39 -6.36 -1.56
CA LEU A 120 -4.87 -7.49 -0.74
C LEU A 120 -3.81 -8.04 0.21
N TRP A 121 -2.53 -7.95 -0.14
CA TRP A 121 -1.45 -8.35 0.75
C TRP A 121 -1.33 -7.47 2.01
N LEU A 122 -1.87 -6.25 2.00
CA LEU A 122 -1.91 -5.38 3.19
C LEU A 122 -3.04 -5.74 4.15
N THR A 123 -4.17 -6.22 3.64
CA THR A 123 -5.40 -6.47 4.42
C THR A 123 -5.60 -7.93 4.78
N LYS A 124 -5.24 -8.85 3.87
CA LYS A 124 -5.38 -10.31 4.03
C LYS A 124 -4.04 -11.03 4.17
N GLY A 125 -2.94 -10.39 3.76
CA GLY A 125 -1.61 -10.98 3.80
C GLY A 125 -0.95 -10.85 5.18
N THR A 126 -0.35 -11.94 5.66
CA THR A 126 0.52 -11.92 6.84
C THR A 126 1.99 -11.98 6.39
N LEU A 127 2.61 -10.83 6.17
CA LEU A 127 4.06 -10.72 5.98
C LEU A 127 4.73 -10.41 7.33
N LYS A 128 5.99 -10.81 7.47
CA LYS A 128 6.81 -10.35 8.59
C LYS A 128 7.01 -8.84 8.48
N LYS A 129 7.06 -8.15 9.62
CA LYS A 129 7.19 -6.68 9.68
C LYS A 129 8.40 -6.16 8.92
N GLU A 130 9.49 -6.92 8.89
CA GLU A 130 10.74 -6.59 8.20
C GLU A 130 10.59 -6.69 6.68
N THR A 131 9.96 -7.78 6.21
CA THR A 131 9.63 -7.99 4.79
C THR A 131 8.70 -6.90 4.28
N GLU A 132 7.65 -6.61 5.04
CA GLU A 132 6.71 -5.54 4.74
C GLU A 132 7.44 -4.19 4.67
N ALA A 133 8.23 -3.85 5.69
CA ALA A 133 9.00 -2.61 5.71
C ALA A 133 9.96 -2.47 4.52
N LEU A 134 10.53 -3.58 4.05
CA LEU A 134 11.40 -3.59 2.87
C LEU A 134 10.60 -3.27 1.60
N ILE A 135 9.45 -3.92 1.38
CA ILE A 135 8.58 -3.68 0.22
C ILE A 135 8.13 -2.22 0.19
N PHE A 136 7.65 -1.70 1.32
CA PHE A 136 7.28 -0.28 1.46
C PHE A 136 8.46 0.64 1.11
N ALA A 137 9.66 0.34 1.62
CA ALA A 137 10.83 1.15 1.33
C ALA A 137 11.27 1.10 -0.14
N VAL A 138 11.04 0.00 -0.85
CA VAL A 138 11.25 -0.04 -2.31
C VAL A 138 10.22 0.82 -3.03
N GLN A 139 8.94 0.68 -2.69
CA GLN A 139 7.85 1.49 -3.28
C GLN A 139 8.07 2.98 -3.05
N GLU A 140 8.55 3.36 -1.86
CA GLU A 140 8.82 4.75 -1.48
C GLU A 140 10.19 5.26 -1.95
N GLN A 141 11.00 4.43 -2.61
CA GLN A 141 12.39 4.76 -2.95
C GLN A 141 13.24 5.17 -1.74
N ALA A 142 12.87 4.68 -0.55
CA ALA A 142 13.54 4.92 0.72
C ALA A 142 14.79 4.03 0.91
N ILE A 143 15.01 3.08 0.01
CA ILE A 143 16.28 2.33 -0.11
C ILE A 143 17.24 3.15 -0.97
N ARG A 144 18.48 3.32 -0.50
CA ARG A 144 19.56 3.83 -1.34
C ARG A 144 19.86 2.81 -2.44
N LYS A 145 19.17 2.87 -3.57
CA LYS A 145 19.70 2.35 -4.82
C LYS A 145 20.74 3.38 -5.26
N ASN A 146 22.01 2.99 -5.27
CA ASN A 146 23.10 3.85 -5.67
C ASN A 146 22.77 4.51 -7.03
N ALA A 147 22.46 5.80 -7.05
CA ALA A 147 22.48 6.59 -8.29
C ALA A 147 23.84 6.45 -9.01
N VAL A 148 24.88 6.12 -8.23
CA VAL A 148 26.21 5.68 -8.70
C VAL A 148 26.15 4.37 -9.50
N LYS A 149 25.37 3.35 -9.09
CA LYS A 149 25.21 2.08 -9.81
C LYS A 149 24.45 2.26 -11.13
N ALA A 150 23.40 3.08 -11.15
CA ALA A 150 22.67 3.43 -12.37
C ALA A 150 23.54 4.23 -13.38
N ARG A 151 24.41 5.11 -12.89
CA ARG A 151 25.42 5.80 -13.74
C ARG A 151 26.47 4.85 -14.31
N ILE A 152 26.82 3.78 -13.60
CA ILE A 152 27.80 2.76 -14.01
C ILE A 152 27.19 1.76 -15.00
N GLU A 153 25.96 1.30 -14.76
CA GLU A 153 25.33 0.21 -15.54
C GLU A 153 24.61 0.67 -16.82
N LYS A 154 24.51 1.98 -17.10
CA LYS A 154 23.87 2.54 -18.32
C LYS A 154 22.50 1.92 -18.67
N SER A 155 21.75 1.42 -17.68
CA SER A 155 20.42 0.86 -17.91
C SER A 155 19.35 1.92 -17.64
N ALA A 156 18.50 2.18 -18.64
CA ALA A 156 17.32 3.04 -18.53
C ALA A 156 16.17 2.33 -17.79
N GLU A 157 16.48 1.58 -16.74
CA GLU A 157 15.45 0.85 -16.00
C GLU A 157 14.79 1.75 -14.97
N SER A 158 13.50 2.00 -15.21
CA SER A 158 12.60 2.63 -14.26
C SER A 158 12.78 2.03 -12.86
N PRO A 159 12.97 2.84 -11.80
CA PRO A 159 13.22 2.34 -10.45
C PRO A 159 12.07 1.50 -9.85
N THR A 160 10.90 1.50 -10.51
CA THR A 160 9.69 0.77 -10.14
C THR A 160 9.44 -0.38 -11.12
N CYS A 161 9.84 -1.60 -10.75
CA CYS A 161 9.74 -2.82 -11.57
C CYS A 161 8.30 -3.12 -12.02
N ASP A 162 7.33 -2.84 -11.16
CA ASP A 162 5.93 -3.21 -11.37
C ASP A 162 5.20 -2.35 -12.42
N SER A 163 5.80 -1.26 -12.92
CA SER A 163 5.20 -0.46 -13.99
C SER A 163 5.18 -1.16 -15.36
N ARG A 164 5.94 -2.26 -15.49
CA ARG A 164 6.10 -3.09 -16.69
C ARG A 164 5.24 -4.36 -16.67
N VAL A 165 4.36 -4.55 -15.69
CA VAL A 165 3.54 -5.77 -15.57
C VAL A 165 2.72 -6.07 -16.83
N THR A 166 2.20 -5.04 -17.50
CA THR A 166 1.46 -5.15 -18.77
C THR A 166 2.38 -5.49 -19.95
N GLU A 167 3.58 -4.91 -20.01
CA GLU A 167 4.58 -5.22 -21.03
C GLU A 167 5.02 -6.68 -20.91
N LYS A 168 5.26 -7.15 -19.67
CA LYS A 168 5.61 -8.54 -19.39
C LYS A 168 4.48 -9.52 -19.72
N GLN A 169 3.23 -9.10 -19.57
CA GLN A 169 2.09 -9.88 -20.04
C GLN A 169 2.14 -10.07 -21.55
N LEU A 170 2.33 -9.00 -22.31
CA LEU A 170 2.38 -9.07 -23.76
C LEU A 170 3.59 -9.89 -24.23
N GLU A 171 4.76 -9.72 -23.60
CA GLU A 171 5.96 -10.51 -23.88
C GLU A 171 5.70 -12.01 -23.68
N ASN A 172 5.08 -12.39 -22.56
CA ASN A 172 4.74 -13.79 -22.29
C ASN A 172 3.73 -14.32 -23.33
N ILE A 173 2.66 -13.58 -23.61
CA ILE A 173 1.68 -13.99 -24.62
C ILE A 173 2.34 -14.19 -25.98
N THR A 174 3.20 -13.26 -26.39
CA THR A 174 3.91 -13.28 -27.68
C THR A 174 4.86 -14.46 -27.75
N ARG A 175 5.67 -14.67 -26.71
CA ARG A 175 6.67 -15.74 -26.64
C ARG A 175 6.07 -17.14 -26.78
N TYR A 176 4.86 -17.35 -26.28
CA TYR A 176 4.18 -18.64 -26.35
C TYR A 176 3.17 -18.75 -27.51
N GLN A 177 3.11 -17.79 -28.44
CA GLN A 177 2.20 -17.88 -29.59
C GLN A 177 2.53 -19.04 -30.51
N ASP A 178 3.79 -19.22 -30.88
CA ASP A 178 4.19 -20.28 -31.82
C ASP A 178 3.86 -21.67 -31.24
N LEU A 179 4.20 -21.88 -29.97
CA LEU A 179 3.86 -23.11 -29.25
C LEU A 179 2.34 -23.34 -29.18
N LYS A 180 1.56 -22.29 -28.92
CA LYS A 180 0.09 -22.37 -28.93
C LYS A 180 -0.41 -22.85 -30.30
N ILE A 181 0.10 -22.27 -31.40
CA ILE A 181 -0.29 -22.62 -32.76
C ILE A 181 0.05 -24.09 -33.06
N GLU A 182 1.25 -24.54 -32.68
CA GLU A 182 1.68 -25.93 -32.85
C GLU A 182 0.79 -26.90 -32.09
N LEU A 183 0.50 -26.63 -30.81
CA LEU A 183 -0.37 -27.47 -29.99
C LEU A 183 -1.80 -27.53 -30.55
N GLN A 184 -2.34 -26.41 -31.04
CA GLN A 184 -3.67 -26.40 -31.68
C GLN A 184 -3.70 -27.28 -32.93
N ARG A 185 -2.64 -27.25 -33.74
CA ARG A 185 -2.52 -28.07 -34.95
C ARG A 185 -2.39 -29.56 -34.61
N LEU A 186 -1.55 -29.90 -33.64
CA LEU A 186 -1.27 -31.28 -33.25
C LEU A 186 -2.46 -31.95 -32.56
N TRP A 187 -3.20 -31.22 -31.71
CA TRP A 187 -4.21 -31.81 -30.83
C TRP A 187 -5.64 -31.51 -31.30
N HIS A 188 -5.82 -30.71 -32.36
CA HIS A 188 -7.12 -30.26 -32.87
C HIS A 188 -8.06 -29.70 -31.78
N LYS A 189 -7.47 -29.06 -30.75
CA LYS A 189 -8.20 -28.43 -29.64
C LYS A 189 -7.84 -26.96 -29.55
N LEU A 190 -8.77 -26.15 -29.06
CA LEU A 190 -8.49 -24.75 -28.73
C LEU A 190 -7.52 -24.69 -27.57
N VAL A 191 -6.39 -24.00 -27.76
CA VAL A 191 -5.36 -23.76 -26.73
C VAL A 191 -5.28 -22.26 -26.52
N GLN A 192 -5.17 -21.83 -25.26
CA GLN A 192 -5.00 -20.43 -24.87
C GLN A 192 -3.77 -20.29 -23.98
N VAL A 193 -3.03 -19.20 -24.14
CA VAL A 193 -1.92 -18.84 -23.25
C VAL A 193 -2.49 -17.97 -22.13
N VAL A 194 -2.34 -18.42 -20.90
CA VAL A 194 -2.85 -17.74 -19.69
C VAL A 194 -1.67 -17.21 -18.87
N PRO A 195 -1.34 -15.91 -18.95
CA PRO A 195 -0.22 -15.34 -18.21
C PRO A 195 -0.61 -15.05 -16.75
N VAL A 196 0.03 -15.74 -15.81
CA VAL A 196 -0.07 -15.43 -14.37
C VAL A 196 1.10 -14.52 -13.98
N ILE A 197 0.83 -13.22 -13.84
CA ILE A 197 1.85 -12.21 -13.52
C ILE A 197 1.47 -11.47 -12.25
N ILE A 198 2.40 -11.44 -11.31
CA ILE A 198 2.34 -10.64 -10.09
C ILE A 198 3.64 -9.87 -9.96
N GLY A 199 3.51 -8.56 -9.74
CA GLY A 199 4.62 -7.66 -9.52
C GLY A 199 5.39 -7.99 -8.25
N THR A 200 6.68 -7.70 -8.27
CA THR A 200 7.59 -7.90 -7.13
C THR A 200 7.27 -6.99 -5.94
N LEU A 201 6.49 -5.93 -6.16
CA LEU A 201 6.01 -4.99 -5.14
C LEU A 201 4.50 -5.14 -4.87
N GLY A 202 3.89 -6.21 -5.40
CA GLY A 202 2.50 -6.58 -5.13
C GLY A 202 1.50 -6.17 -6.22
N ALA A 203 1.92 -5.50 -7.29
CA ALA A 203 1.04 -5.13 -8.39
C ALA A 203 0.35 -6.36 -9.01
N VAL A 204 -0.98 -6.30 -9.15
CA VAL A 204 -1.80 -7.36 -9.75
C VAL A 204 -2.43 -6.85 -11.03
N LEU A 205 -2.35 -7.64 -12.10
CA LEU A 205 -2.99 -7.31 -13.37
C LEU A 205 -4.53 -7.46 -13.29
N LYS A 206 -5.26 -6.57 -13.96
CA LYS A 206 -6.74 -6.58 -14.04
C LYS A 206 -7.32 -7.92 -14.51
N GLU A 207 -6.67 -8.56 -15.46
CA GLU A 207 -7.16 -9.80 -16.08
C GLU A 207 -6.83 -11.05 -15.26
N LEU A 208 -6.00 -10.94 -14.20
CA LEU A 208 -5.54 -12.12 -13.45
C LEU A 208 -6.69 -12.94 -12.87
N SER A 209 -7.77 -12.29 -12.40
CA SER A 209 -8.92 -13.03 -11.87
C SER A 209 -9.62 -13.86 -12.92
N LYS A 210 -9.84 -13.28 -14.11
CA LYS A 210 -10.43 -13.99 -15.25
C LYS A 210 -9.59 -15.21 -15.61
N TYR A 211 -8.26 -15.03 -15.65
CA TYR A 211 -7.32 -16.11 -15.93
C TYR A 211 -7.37 -17.23 -14.89
N LEU A 212 -7.48 -16.92 -13.60
CA LEU A 212 -7.59 -17.94 -12.54
C LEU A 212 -8.91 -18.72 -12.61
N GLU A 213 -10.02 -18.05 -12.97
CA GLU A 213 -11.32 -18.69 -13.20
C GLU A 213 -11.31 -19.61 -14.42
N GLU A 214 -10.70 -19.17 -15.54
CA GLU A 214 -10.59 -19.96 -16.78
C GLU A 214 -9.83 -21.29 -16.58
N ILE A 215 -8.80 -21.31 -15.73
CA ILE A 215 -8.02 -22.52 -15.42
C ILE A 215 -8.63 -23.38 -14.31
N GLY A 216 -9.75 -22.95 -13.71
CA GLY A 216 -10.42 -23.67 -12.63
C GLY A 216 -9.62 -23.70 -11.32
N VAL A 217 -8.79 -22.68 -11.05
CA VAL A 217 -8.06 -22.57 -9.77
C VAL A 217 -8.91 -21.77 -8.79
N ASP A 218 -9.76 -22.47 -8.06
CA ASP A 218 -10.67 -21.95 -7.04
C ASP A 218 -10.04 -21.93 -5.64
N LYS A 219 -9.10 -22.84 -5.36
CA LYS A 219 -8.48 -23.02 -4.03
C LYS A 219 -7.41 -21.99 -3.70
N VAL A 220 -6.77 -21.37 -4.69
CA VAL A 220 -5.65 -20.44 -4.49
C VAL A 220 -6.12 -19.01 -4.64
N THR A 221 -6.05 -18.25 -3.56
CA THR A 221 -6.41 -16.83 -3.55
C THR A 221 -5.27 -15.97 -4.10
N ILE A 222 -5.63 -14.83 -4.71
CA ILE A 222 -4.65 -13.84 -5.22
C ILE A 222 -3.73 -13.34 -4.10
N SER A 223 -4.24 -13.22 -2.87
CA SER A 223 -3.43 -12.84 -1.71
C SER A 223 -2.33 -13.86 -1.39
N GLN A 224 -2.59 -15.15 -1.57
CA GLN A 224 -1.56 -16.19 -1.40
C GLN A 224 -0.50 -16.12 -2.49
N LEU A 225 -0.91 -15.90 -3.74
CA LEU A 225 0.03 -15.73 -4.86
C LEU A 225 0.90 -14.48 -4.66
N GLN A 226 0.30 -13.35 -4.26
CA GLN A 226 1.03 -12.14 -3.90
C GLN A 226 2.01 -12.39 -2.76
N LYS A 227 1.58 -13.07 -1.70
CA LYS A 227 2.46 -13.41 -0.58
C LYS A 227 3.67 -14.21 -1.04
N ALA A 228 3.48 -15.21 -1.90
CA ALA A 228 4.58 -16.00 -2.45
C ALA A 228 5.55 -15.13 -3.28
N ALA A 229 5.02 -14.29 -4.17
CA ALA A 229 5.82 -13.39 -5.00
C ALA A 229 6.61 -12.36 -4.17
N LEU A 230 5.97 -11.78 -3.15
CA LEU A 230 6.59 -10.80 -2.25
C LEU A 230 7.67 -11.42 -1.37
N LEU A 231 7.46 -12.64 -0.87
CA LEU A 231 8.49 -13.37 -0.11
C LEU A 231 9.69 -13.73 -0.98
N GLY A 232 9.45 -14.22 -2.20
CA GLY A 232 10.52 -14.49 -3.17
C GLY A 232 11.31 -13.23 -3.52
N SER A 233 10.61 -12.12 -3.74
CA SER A 233 11.23 -10.82 -4.04
C SER A 233 12.08 -10.29 -2.87
N ALA A 234 11.57 -10.42 -1.65
CA ALA A 234 12.31 -10.00 -0.47
C ALA A 234 13.58 -10.84 -0.24
N HIS A 235 13.57 -12.12 -0.62
CA HIS A 235 14.76 -12.97 -0.59
C HIS A 235 15.82 -12.55 -1.60
N ILE A 236 15.44 -12.00 -2.76
CA ILE A 236 16.39 -11.50 -3.79
C ILE A 236 17.02 -10.17 -3.38
N ILE A 237 16.29 -9.34 -2.63
CA ILE A 237 16.78 -8.04 -2.16
C ILE A 237 17.71 -8.19 -0.93
N TYR A 238 17.69 -9.35 -0.27
CA TYR A 238 18.54 -9.70 0.87
C TYR A 238 19.82 -10.40 0.39
#